data_AF-A0A512NQJ4-F1
#
_entry.id   AF-A0A512NQJ4-F1
#
_cell.length_a   1.000
_cell.length_b   1.000
_cell.length_c   1.000
_cell.angle_alpha   90.00
_cell.angle_beta   90.00
_cell.angle_gamma   90.00
#
_symmetry.space_group_name_H-M   'P 1'
#
loop_
_entity.id
_entity.type
_entity.pdbx_description
1 polymer ?
#
loop_
_entity_poly.entity_id
_entity_poly.type
_entity_poly.pdbx_seq_one_letter_code
_entity_poly.pdbx_strand_id
1 'polypeptide(L)'
;MEWSFRNNHPNIAYMQLYAVEGQRVYPDVNKYYKLDDSDAHPSKIKCWEGEKICYGAWVNKRTEWGVGRDNKHRCKDCCVSCTGGNVGTINLNP
;
A
#
# COMPACT_ATOMS: atom_id res chain seq x y z
N MET A 1 1.69 10.95 -7.14
CA MET A 1 2.42 9.68 -7.33
C MET A 1 1.41 8.59 -7.60
N GLU A 2 1.76 7.63 -8.45
CA GLU A 2 0.95 6.45 -8.75
C GLU A 2 1.72 5.20 -8.34
N TRP A 3 1.05 4.30 -7.62
CA TRP A 3 1.63 3.04 -7.19
C TRP A 3 0.61 1.91 -7.41
N SER A 4 0.99 0.90 -8.18
CA SER A 4 0.09 -0.19 -8.55
C SER A 4 0.30 -1.42 -7.66
N PHE A 5 -0.79 -2.13 -7.41
CA PHE A 5 -0.79 -3.34 -6.59
C PHE A 5 -1.59 -4.43 -7.25
N ARG A 6 -1.02 -5.63 -7.31
CA ARG A 6 -1.67 -6.82 -7.86
C ARG A 6 -1.83 -7.86 -6.76
N ASN A 7 -3.03 -8.39 -6.61
CA ASN A 7 -3.30 -9.48 -5.69
C ASN A 7 -3.21 -10.84 -6.39
N ASN A 8 -2.14 -11.60 -6.11
CA ASN A 8 -2.00 -12.98 -6.58
C ASN A 8 -2.46 -13.99 -5.53
N HIS A 9 -2.98 -13.52 -4.39
CA HIS A 9 -3.55 -14.37 -3.36
C HIS A 9 -5.02 -14.71 -3.69
N PRO A 10 -5.48 -15.96 -3.44
CA PRO A 10 -6.84 -16.39 -3.82
C PRO A 10 -7.97 -15.67 -3.06
N ASN A 11 -7.66 -15.09 -1.90
CA ASN A 11 -8.61 -14.28 -1.13
C ASN A 11 -8.42 -12.79 -1.40
N ILE A 12 -9.49 -12.02 -1.16
CA ILE A 12 -9.50 -10.56 -1.23
C ILE A 12 -8.45 -9.98 -0.28
N ALA A 13 -7.57 -9.15 -0.84
CA ALA A 13 -6.64 -8.35 -0.08
C ALA A 13 -7.17 -6.91 0.07
N TYR A 14 -6.85 -6.30 1.20
CA TYR A 14 -7.08 -4.89 1.48
C TYR A 14 -5.74 -4.19 1.60
N MET A 15 -5.70 -2.92 1.24
CA MET A 15 -4.46 -2.14 1.27
C MET A 15 -4.71 -0.68 1.68
N GLN A 16 -3.73 -0.13 2.37
CA GLN A 16 -3.57 1.30 2.61
C GLN A 16 -2.12 1.74 2.33
N LEU A 17 -1.95 3.04 2.10
CA LEU A 17 -0.65 3.70 2.05
C LEU A 17 -0.52 4.64 3.23
N TYR A 18 0.66 4.70 3.83
CA TYR A 18 0.94 5.45 5.05
C TYR A 18 2.09 6.42 4.81
N ALA A 19 1.84 7.71 5.04
CA ALA A 19 2.88 8.71 5.13
C ALA A 19 3.53 8.64 6.52
N VAL A 20 4.82 8.29 6.56
CA VAL A 20 5.54 8.04 7.83
C VAL A 20 5.62 9.29 8.69
N GLU A 21 5.87 10.45 8.08
CA GLU A 21 6.09 11.71 8.79
C GLU A 21 4.81 12.53 8.95
N GLY A 22 3.91 12.47 7.96
CA GLY A 22 2.69 13.29 7.93
C GLY A 22 1.45 12.68 8.58
N GLN A 23 1.53 11.46 9.15
CA GLN A 23 0.39 10.68 9.69
C GLN A 23 -0.79 10.53 8.72
N ARG A 24 -0.59 10.77 7.42
CA ARG A 24 -1.63 10.63 6.40
C ARG A 24 -1.79 9.17 6.01
N VAL A 25 -3.04 8.77 5.84
CA VAL A 25 -3.41 7.43 5.37
C VAL A 25 -4.21 7.58 4.09
N TYR A 26 -3.87 6.77 3.09
CA TYR A 26 -4.57 6.74 1.81
C TYR A 26 -5.26 5.38 1.64
N PRO A 27 -6.53 5.36 1.20
CA PRO A 27 -7.31 6.52 0.76
C PRO A 27 -7.89 7.35 1.92
N ASP A 28 -8.06 6.76 3.10
CA ASP A 28 -8.45 7.40 4.37
C ASP A 28 -8.11 6.44 5.52
N VAL A 29 -8.12 6.90 6.77
CA VAL A 29 -7.94 6.04 7.97
C VAL A 29 -8.99 4.92 8.02
N ASN A 30 -10.23 5.21 7.62
CA ASN A 30 -11.34 4.26 7.69
C ASN A 30 -11.69 3.62 6.33
N LYS A 31 -10.86 3.82 5.30
CA LYS A 31 -11.08 3.28 3.96
C LYS A 31 -9.87 2.49 3.50
N TYR A 32 -10.13 1.53 2.62
CA TYR A 32 -9.13 0.60 2.12
C TYR A 32 -9.30 0.44 0.62
N TYR A 33 -8.19 0.28 -0.10
CA TYR A 33 -8.23 -0.25 -1.45
C TYR A 33 -8.55 -1.74 -1.37
N LYS A 34 -9.59 -2.17 -2.07
CA LYS A 34 -9.99 -3.59 -2.17
C LYS A 34 -9.37 -4.16 -3.43
N LEU A 35 -8.63 -5.27 -3.29
CA LEU A 35 -7.99 -6.00 -4.38
C LEU A 35 -8.61 -7.40 -4.43
N ASP A 36 -9.69 -7.55 -5.20
CA ASP A 36 -10.49 -8.78 -5.31
C ASP A 36 -10.29 -9.54 -6.61
N ASP A 37 -9.35 -9.09 -7.44
CA ASP A 37 -8.92 -9.75 -8.67
C ASP A 37 -7.38 -9.82 -8.77
N SER A 38 -6.89 -10.40 -9.86
CA SER A 38 -5.46 -10.52 -10.16
C SER A 38 -4.93 -9.44 -11.11
N ASP A 39 -5.71 -8.37 -11.33
CA ASP A 39 -5.26 -7.22 -12.09
C ASP A 39 -4.41 -6.28 -11.23
N ALA A 40 -3.62 -5.43 -11.91
CA ALA A 40 -2.84 -4.41 -11.22
C ALA A 40 -3.71 -3.17 -11.04
N HIS A 41 -3.97 -2.79 -9.80
CA HIS A 41 -4.79 -1.64 -9.43
C HIS A 41 -3.91 -0.42 -9.12
N PRO A 42 -3.93 0.63 -9.97
CA PRO A 42 -3.16 1.85 -9.73
C PRO A 42 -3.80 2.69 -8.62
N SER A 43 -3.03 2.98 -7.57
CA SER A 43 -3.40 3.90 -6.50
C SER A 43 -2.72 5.24 -6.72
N LYS A 44 -3.49 6.26 -7.11
CA LYS A 44 -3.01 7.64 -7.26
C LYS A 44 -3.15 8.38 -5.94
N ILE A 45 -2.04 8.89 -5.42
CA ILE A 45 -2.00 9.67 -4.19
C ILE A 45 -1.31 11.03 -4.38
N LYS A 46 -1.76 12.00 -3.58
CA LYS A 46 -1.16 13.33 -3.46
C LYS A 46 -0.39 13.41 -2.13
N CYS A 47 0.90 13.15 -2.20
CA CYS A 47 1.87 13.25 -1.11
C CYS A 47 2.76 14.49 -1.30
N TRP A 48 3.50 14.87 -0.26
CA TRP A 48 4.49 15.94 -0.38
C TRP A 48 5.79 15.41 -0.96
N GLU A 49 6.46 16.22 -1.77
CA GLU A 49 7.73 15.82 -2.38
C GLU A 49 8.76 15.48 -1.30
N GLY A 50 9.43 14.33 -1.46
CA GLY A 50 10.40 13.79 -0.49
C GLY A 50 9.77 13.00 0.66
N GLU A 51 8.46 13.09 0.90
CA GLU A 51 7.78 12.37 1.97
C GLU A 51 7.85 10.85 1.75
N LYS A 52 8.11 10.11 2.82
CA LYS A 52 8.18 8.65 2.77
C LYS A 52 6.80 8.02 2.87
N ILE A 53 6.40 7.28 1.84
CA ILE A 53 5.14 6.55 1.75
C ILE A 53 5.41 5.05 1.82
N CYS A 54 4.79 4.36 2.77
CA CYS A 54 4.87 2.92 2.93
C CYS A 54 3.54 2.26 2.57
N TYR A 55 3.57 1.08 1.94
CA TYR A 55 2.37 0.29 1.73
C TYR A 55 2.16 -0.72 2.85
N GLY A 56 0.90 -0.94 3.22
CA GLY A 56 0.48 -2.05 4.06
C GLY A 56 -0.70 -2.75 3.40
N ALA A 57 -0.61 -4.07 3.28
CA ALA A 57 -1.69 -4.88 2.71
C ALA A 57 -1.96 -6.11 3.58
N TRP A 58 -3.18 -6.64 3.56
CA TRP A 58 -3.56 -7.82 4.34
C TRP A 58 -4.78 -8.51 3.75
N VAL A 59 -4.85 -9.83 3.95
CA VAL A 59 -6.09 -10.61 3.76
C VAL A 59 -6.78 -10.79 5.12
N ASN A 60 -5.99 -11.11 6.14
CA ASN A 60 -6.44 -11.40 7.49
C ASN A 60 -5.28 -11.19 8.47
N LYS A 61 -5.45 -11.53 9.76
CA LYS A 61 -4.41 -11.36 10.79
C LYS A 61 -3.16 -12.24 10.61
N ARG A 62 -3.19 -13.21 9.68
CA ARG A 62 -2.08 -14.16 9.41
C ARG A 62 -1.32 -13.81 8.13
N THR A 63 -2.01 -13.22 7.15
CA THR A 63 -1.43 -12.87 5.84
C THR A 63 -1.43 -11.36 5.69
N GLU A 64 -0.25 -10.77 5.85
CA GLU A 64 0.01 -9.33 5.76
C GLU A 64 1.30 -9.08 4.94
N TRP A 65 1.36 -7.93 4.26
CA TRP A 65 2.53 -7.48 3.50
C TRP A 65 2.88 -6.03 3.85
N GLY A 66 4.14 -5.67 3.62
CA GLY A 66 4.65 -4.33 3.90
C GLY A 66 4.54 -4.00 5.39
N VAL A 67 3.94 -2.86 5.72
CA VAL A 67 3.68 -2.48 7.13
C VAL A 67 2.43 -3.15 7.72
N GLY A 68 1.73 -3.98 6.95
CA GLY A 68 0.51 -4.67 7.34
C GLY A 68 -0.66 -3.72 7.60
N ARG A 69 -1.68 -4.22 8.32
CA ARG A 69 -2.85 -3.43 8.68
C ARG A 69 -2.48 -2.37 9.73
N ASP A 70 -3.04 -1.18 9.58
CA ASP A 70 -2.90 -0.05 10.51
C ASP A 70 -1.44 0.37 10.77
N ASN A 71 -0.56 0.19 9.77
CA ASN A 71 0.88 0.47 9.88
C ASN A 71 1.55 -0.22 11.08
N LYS A 72 1.12 -1.43 11.41
CA LYS A 72 1.53 -2.18 12.61
C LYS A 72 3.00 -2.62 12.58
N HIS A 73 3.53 -2.93 11.40
CA HIS A 73 4.87 -3.51 11.25
C HIS A 73 5.88 -2.48 10.78
N ARG A 74 7.12 -2.61 11.25
CA ARG A 74 8.25 -1.84 10.72
C ARG A 74 8.77 -2.54 9.47
N CYS A 75 8.85 -1.80 8.37
CA CYS A 75 9.38 -2.33 7.13
C CYS A 75 10.14 -1.23 6.37
N LYS A 76 11.35 -1.56 5.88
CA LYS A 76 12.23 -0.60 5.22
C LYS A 76 12.07 -0.63 3.70
N ASP A 77 11.82 -1.81 3.14
CA ASP A 77 11.82 -2.04 1.68
C ASP A 77 10.43 -1.90 1.04
N CYS A 78 9.39 -1.70 1.85
CA CYS A 78 8.01 -1.45 1.40
C CYS A 78 7.66 0.05 1.36
N CYS A 79 8.67 0.92 1.39
CA CYS A 79 8.47 2.36 1.42
C CYS A 79 9.23 3.02 0.29
N VAL A 80 8.62 4.05 -0.29
CA VAL A 80 9.21 4.85 -1.35
C VAL A 80 9.11 6.33 -1.00
N SER A 81 10.06 7.12 -1.49
CA SER A 81 9.98 8.58 -1.41
C SER A 81 9.01 9.08 -2.47
N CYS A 82 8.16 10.03 -2.09
CA CYS A 82 7.23 10.67 -2.99
C CYS A 82 8.00 11.61 -3.92
N THR A 83 8.31 11.16 -5.14
CA THR A 83 9.05 11.94 -6.15
C THR A 83 8.19 12.42 -7.32
N GLY A 84 6.88 12.16 -7.27
CA GLY A 84 6.03 12.25 -8.47
C GLY A 84 6.32 11.12 -9.46
N GLY A 85 5.35 10.78 -10.32
CA GLY A 85 5.47 9.66 -11.27
C GLY A 85 4.93 8.32 -10.77
N ASN A 86 5.33 7.25 -11.45
CA ASN A 86 4.88 5.87 -11.23
C ASN A 86 5.96 5.06 -10.50
N VAL A 87 5.57 4.38 -9.42
CA VAL A 87 6.46 3.58 -8.55
C VAL A 87 6.66 2.15 -9.09
N GLY A 88 5.78 1.70 -9.98
CA GLY A 88 5.70 0.32 -10.47
C GLY A 88 4.56 -0.47 -9.83
N THR A 89 4.63 -1.79 -9.97
CA THR A 89 3.61 -2.72 -9.48
C THR A 89 4.18 -3.64 -8.41
N ILE A 90 3.54 -3.67 -7.24
CA ILE A 90 3.83 -4.65 -6.18
C ILE A 90 2.91 -5.86 -6.36
N ASN A 91 3.50 -7.05 -6.36
CA ASN A 91 2.76 -8.31 -6.40
C ASN A 91 2.60 -8.86 -4.98
N LEU A 92 1.36 -9.00 -4.53
CA LEU A 92 1.01 -9.62 -3.25
C LEU A 92 0.85 -11.13 -3.47
N ASN A 93 1.92 -11.87 -3.21
CA ASN A 93 1.95 -13.32 -3.37
C ASN A 93 1.62 -14.03 -2.04
N PRO A 94 1.03 -15.25 -2.08
CA PRO A 94 0.75 -16.04 -0.89
C PRO A 94 1.95 -16.41 -0.03
#